data_AF-A0A353RIB1-F1
#
_entry.id   AF-A0A353RIB1-F1
#
_cell.length_a   1.000
_cell.length_b   1.000
_cell.length_c   1.000
_cell.angle_alpha   90.00
_cell.angle_beta   90.00
_cell.angle_gamma   90.00
#
_symmetry.space_group_name_H-M   'P 1'
#
loop_
_entity.id
_entity.type
_entity.pdbx_description
1 polymer ?
#
loop_
_entity_poly.entity_id
_entity_poly.type
_entity_poly.pdbx_seq_one_letter_code
_entity_poly.pdbx_strand_id
1 'polypeptide(L)' 'MTKQYNTAYIFAITLVATLGGLLFGYDTAVISGAEKSIEAYLIRPLGLNSLIHGATVSSALIGCILGGVISGLLSNHWG' A
#
# COMPACT_ATOMS: atom_id res chain seq x y z
N MET A 1 8.43 42.34 -5.76
CA MET A 1 7.50 41.37 -6.38
C MET A 1 6.88 40.52 -5.29
N THR A 2 5.66 40.85 -4.84
CA THR A 2 4.91 40.03 -3.87
C THR A 2 4.30 38.84 -4.62
N LYS A 3 4.84 37.64 -4.41
CA LYS A 3 4.35 36.41 -5.02
C LYS A 3 3.01 36.05 -4.37
N GLN A 4 1.91 36.20 -5.09
CA GLN A 4 0.58 35.84 -4.62
C GLN A 4 0.37 34.33 -4.87
N TYR A 5 0.38 33.54 -3.80
CA TYR A 5 0.17 32.09 -3.88
C TYR A 5 -1.31 31.77 -3.84
N ASN A 6 -1.78 30.96 -4.78
CA ASN A 6 -3.14 30.44 -4.75
C ASN A 6 -3.20 29.22 -3.81
N THR A 7 -3.49 29.46 -2.53
CA THR A 7 -3.53 28.42 -1.48
C THR A 7 -4.53 27.31 -1.81
N ALA A 8 -5.67 27.64 -2.43
CA ALA A 8 -6.68 26.65 -2.81
C ALA A 8 -6.14 25.66 -3.86
N TYR A 9 -5.32 26.15 -4.79
CA TYR A 9 -4.67 25.30 -5.80
C TYR A 9 -3.67 24.33 -5.15
N ILE A 10 -2.80 24.83 -4.26
CA ILE A 10 -1.83 23.97 -3.55
C ILE A 10 -2.55 22.91 -2.72
N PHE A 11 -3.61 23.30 -2.00
CA PHE A 11 -4.40 22.38 -1.19
C PHE A 11 -5.01 21.24 -2.03
N ALA A 12 -5.58 21.56 -3.19
CA ALA A 12 -6.16 20.56 -4.09
C ALA A 12 -5.11 19.54 -4.58
N ILE A 13 -3.92 20.01 -4.98
CA ILE A 13 -2.83 19.13 -5.45
C ILE A 13 -2.35 18.23 -4.31
N THR A 14 -2.16 18.78 -3.11
CA THR A 14 -1.76 17.98 -1.95
C THR A 14 -2.80 16.94 -1.55
N LEU A 15 -4.09 17.25 -1.71
CA LEU A 15 -5.16 16.30 -1.44
C LEU A 15 -5.10 15.12 -2.41
N VAL A 16 -4.93 15.39 -3.71
CA VAL A 16 -4.76 14.34 -4.73
C VAL A 16 -3.49 13.53 -4.49
N ALA A 17 -2.36 14.18 -4.16
CA ALA A 17 -1.10 13.50 -3.88
C ALA A 17 -1.18 12.59 -2.65
N THR A 18 -1.88 13.02 -1.59
CA THR A 18 -2.03 12.24 -0.35
C THR A 18 -2.98 11.06 -0.48
N LEU A 19 -3.85 11.02 -1.51
CA LEU A 19 -4.63 9.82 -1.82
C LEU A 19 -3.74 8.59 -2.07
N GLY A 20 -2.53 8.77 -2.59
CA GLY A 20 -1.55 7.68 -2.70
C GLY A 20 -1.18 7.07 -1.34
N GLY A 21 -0.95 7.92 -0.34
CA GLY A 21 -0.70 7.47 1.05
C GLY A 21 -1.94 6.84 1.70
N LEU A 22 -3.13 7.35 1.38
CA LEU A 22 -4.40 6.77 1.84
C LEU A 22 -4.62 5.36 1.26
N LEU A 23 -4.37 5.17 -0.04
CA LEU A 23 -4.46 3.87 -0.72
C LEU A 23 -3.44 2.87 -0.17
N PHE A 24 -2.21 3.32 0.09
CA PHE A 24 -1.18 2.49 0.72
C PHE A 24 -1.62 2.01 2.12
N GLY A 25 -2.15 2.91 2.95
CA GLY A 25 -2.69 2.54 4.27
C GLY A 25 -3.91 1.62 4.19
N TYR A 26 -4.79 1.84 3.21
CA TYR A 26 -5.97 1.00 3.00
C TYR A 26 -5.61 -0.46 2.73
N ASP A 27 -4.65 -0.72 1.84
CA ASP A 27 -4.25 -2.08 1.48
C ASP A 27 -3.70 -2.87 2.69
N THR A 28 -2.87 -2.22 3.51
CA THR A 28 -2.34 -2.81 4.75
C THR A 28 -3.41 -3.06 5.82
N ALA A 29 -4.43 -2.19 5.92
CA ALA A 29 -5.53 -2.36 6.86
C ALA A 29 -6.48 -3.48 6.45
N VAL A 30 -6.78 -3.61 5.16
CA VAL A 30 -7.71 -4.63 4.63
C VAL A 30 -7.15 -6.04 4.82
N ILE A 31 -5.84 -6.27 4.56
CA ILE A 31 -5.25 -7.61 4.74
C ILE A 31 -5.27 -8.04 6.22
N SER A 32 -5.02 -7.11 7.15
CA SER A 32 -5.09 -7.39 8.59
C SER A 32 -6.51 -7.71 9.05
N GLY A 33 -7.53 -7.04 8.48
CA GLY A 33 -8.93 -7.37 8.72
C GLY A 33 -9.36 -8.73 8.15
N ALA A 34 -8.75 -9.15 7.04
CA ALA A 34 -9.05 -10.41 6.35
C ALA A 34 -8.30 -11.63 6.92
N GLU A 35 -7.28 -11.43 7.76
CA GLU A 35 -6.38 -12.48 8.28
C GLU A 35 -7.16 -13.69 8.84
N LYS A 36 -8.12 -13.45 9.75
CA LYS A 36 -8.92 -14.53 10.35
C LYS A 36 -9.79 -15.28 9.35
N SER A 37 -10.29 -14.60 8.33
CA SER A 37 -11.08 -15.20 7.26
C SER A 37 -10.19 -16.07 6.37
N ILE A 38 -8.98 -15.61 6.04
CA ILE A 38 -7.97 -16.38 5.29
C ILE A 38 -7.57 -17.63 6.09
N GLU A 39 -7.38 -17.51 7.41
CA GLU A 39 -7.07 -18.65 8.26
C GLU A 39 -8.21 -19.68 8.29
N ALA A 40 -9.47 -19.22 8.38
CA ALA A 40 -10.65 -20.08 8.45
C ALA A 40 -10.95 -20.80 7.12
N TYR A 41 -10.82 -20.12 5.99
CA TYR A 41 -11.24 -20.64 4.68
C TYR A 41 -10.11 -21.19 3.82
N LEU A 42 -8.86 -20.79 4.06
CA LEU A 42 -7.71 -21.20 3.25
C LEU A 42 -6.75 -22.12 4.02
N ILE A 43 -6.42 -21.78 5.27
CA ILE A 43 -5.37 -22.49 6.01
C ILE A 43 -5.92 -23.76 6.69
N ARG A 44 -6.98 -23.63 7.49
CA ARG A 44 -7.60 -24.74 8.23
C ARG A 44 -8.09 -25.90 7.33
N PRO A 45 -8.87 -25.64 6.24
CA PRO A 45 -9.40 -26.74 5.42
C PRO A 45 -8.34 -27.46 4.58
N LEU A 46 -7.22 -26.80 4.25
CA LEU A 46 -6.12 -27.42 3.53
C LEU A 46 -5.00 -27.96 4.47
N GLY A 47 -5.13 -27.78 5.79
CA GLY A 47 -4.16 -28.26 6.77
C GLY A 47 -2.79 -27.57 6.70
N LEU A 48 -2.72 -26.32 6.24
CA LEU A 48 -1.45 -25.61 6.06
C LEU A 48 -0.82 -25.19 7.38
N ASN A 49 0.51 -25.24 7.43
CA ASN A 49 1.29 -24.82 8.58
C ASN A 49 1.28 -23.28 8.75
N SER A 50 1.52 -22.80 9.98
CA SER A 50 1.57 -21.37 10.34
C SER A 50 2.55 -20.55 9.49
N LEU A 51 3.61 -21.22 8.99
CA LEU A 51 4.61 -20.62 8.12
C LEU A 51 4.03 -20.14 6.77
N ILE A 52 3.06 -20.87 6.21
CA ILE A 52 2.42 -20.48 4.94
C ILE A 52 1.35 -19.41 5.17
N HIS A 53 0.68 -19.42 6.33
CA HIS A 53 -0.20 -18.32 6.74
C HIS A 53 0.58 -17.00 6.82
N GLY A 54 1.72 -17.00 7.52
CA GLY A 54 2.62 -15.84 7.61
C GLY A 54 3.19 -15.43 6.25
N ALA A 55 3.57 -16.38 5.39
CA ALA A 55 4.04 -16.08 4.03
C ALA A 55 2.95 -15.41 3.17
N THR A 56 1.69 -15.81 3.34
CA THR A 56 0.55 -15.23 2.60
C THR A 56 0.33 -13.77 3.01
N VAL A 57 0.28 -13.50 4.31
CA VAL A 57 0.06 -12.14 4.85
C VAL A 57 1.27 -11.22 4.57
N SER A 58 2.50 -11.74 4.66
CA SER A 58 3.72 -10.94 4.44
C SER A 58 4.08 -10.73 2.97
N SER A 59 3.44 -11.43 2.02
CA SER A 59 3.68 -11.25 0.59
C SER A 59 3.48 -9.81 0.11
N ALA A 60 2.50 -9.10 0.68
CA ALA A 60 2.25 -7.69 0.40
C ALA A 60 3.45 -6.79 0.77
N LEU A 61 4.12 -7.06 1.90
CA LEU A 61 5.31 -6.31 2.33
C LEU A 61 6.48 -6.49 1.36
N ILE A 62 6.66 -7.72 0.84
CA ILE A 62 7.68 -8.00 -0.19
C ILE A 62 7.38 -7.17 -1.45
N GLY A 63 6.11 -7.11 -1.85
CA GLY A 63 5.66 -6.25 -2.95
C GLY A 63 5.97 -4.77 -2.71
N CYS A 64 5.74 -4.25 -1.50
CA CYS A 64 6.08 -2.88 -1.15
C CYS A 64 7.58 -2.58 -1.23
N ILE A 65 8.44 -3.52 -0.81
CA ILE A 65 9.90 -3.38 -0.92
C ILE A 65 10.30 -3.27 -2.40
N LEU A 66 9.83 -4.20 -3.23
CA LEU A 66 10.10 -4.18 -4.67
C LEU A 66 9.57 -2.89 -5.33
N GLY A 67 8.35 -2.47 -4.97
CA GLY A 67 7.75 -1.23 -5.44
C GLY A 67 8.60 0.00 -5.09
N GLY A 68 9.12 0.08 -3.87
CA GLY A 68 10.00 1.18 -3.45
C GLY A 68 11.36 1.18 -4.15
N VAL A 69 11.91 0.01 -4.51
CA VAL A 69 13.13 -0.07 -5.31
C VAL A 69 12.89 0.41 -6.73
N ILE A 70 11.77 0.02 -7.34
CA ILE A 70 11.43 0.36 -8.73
C ILE A 70 10.92 1.81 -8.84
N SER A 71 10.36 2.39 -7.77
CA SER A 71 9.77 3.74 -7.80
C SER A 71 10.77 4.82 -8.21
N GLY A 72 12.05 4.68 -7.87
CA GLY A 72 13.09 5.61 -8.29
C GLY A 72 13.31 5.61 -9.82
N LEU A 73 13.27 4.44 -10.45
CA LEU A 73 13.39 4.30 -11.90
C LEU A 73 12.14 4.84 -12.61
N LEU A 74 10.96 4.53 -12.06
CA LEU A 74 9.68 5.01 -12.60
C LEU A 74 9.56 6.54 -12.53
N SER A 75 9.91 7.15 -11.39
CA SER A 75 9.91 8.62 -11.25
C SER A 75 10.89 9.27 -12.22
N ASN A 76 12.09 8.72 -12.39
CA ASN A 76 13.04 9.28 -13.35
C ASN A 76 12.58 9.18 -14.82
N HIS A 77 11.71 8.23 -15.15
CA HIS A 77 11.21 8.04 -16.52
C HIS A 77 9.88 8.76 -16.80
N TRP A 78 8.95 8.78 -15.85
CA TRP A 78 7.59 9.32 -16.01
C TRP A 78 7.32 10.62 -15.23
N GLY A 79 8.22 11.02 -14.33
CA GLY A 79 8.05 12.12 -13.38
C GLY A 79 7.94 11.61 -11.96
#